data_AF-A0A2K2V5J0-F1
#
_entry.id   AF-A0A2K2V5J0-F1
#
_cell.length_a   1.000
_cell.length_b   1.000
_cell.length_c   1.000
_cell.angle_alpha   90.00
_cell.angle_beta   90.00
_cell.angle_gamma   90.00
#
_symmetry.space_group_name_H-M   'P 1'
#
loop_
_entity.id
_entity.type
_entity.pdbx_description
1 polymer ?
#
loop_
_entity_poly.entity_id
_entity_poly.type
_entity_poly.pdbx_seq_one_letter_code
_entity_poly.pdbx_strand_id
1 'polypeptide(L)'
;MLVRQSFIYEASLLHMERVRKAKETLNKEIKPALCYALERDPRMASEIISKAFGEVLDLIAETDRSLAKRIEELSEADKKIANRIEELSNEVNRISRVVGTLASTVGRLDRRYSKLEEIELRGTLENMCFSRGFEMDRGFIARGKPAVDALITGKGVVALVEIAMRGSSKDIRQLLRASKAYEEVNKVKPDALFLLCVEEPDELTVKRAEKEGVIVTMRPGEVIRTLEKLRKPAV
;
A
#
# COMPACT_ATOMS: atom_id res chain seq x y z
N MET A 1 -32.10 9.21 10.72
CA MET A 1 -32.12 9.41 9.25
C MET A 1 -33.45 8.96 8.64
N LEU A 2 -33.95 7.76 8.96
CA LEU A 2 -35.25 7.22 8.51
C LEU A 2 -36.48 8.10 8.84
N VAL A 3 -36.54 8.68 10.05
CA VAL A 3 -37.67 9.52 10.49
C VAL A 3 -37.81 10.81 9.66
N ARG A 4 -36.69 11.39 9.18
CA ARG A 4 -36.72 12.59 8.34
C ARG A 4 -37.16 12.29 6.90
N GLN A 5 -36.81 11.12 6.36
CA GLN A 5 -37.27 10.69 5.03
C GLN A 5 -38.78 10.44 4.99
N SER A 6 -39.35 9.85 6.05
CA SER A 6 -40.80 9.63 6.17
C SER A 6 -41.58 10.94 6.12
N PHE A 7 -41.12 11.97 6.84
CA PHE A 7 -41.80 13.26 6.96
C PHE A 7 -41.76 14.08 5.65
N ILE A 8 -40.65 14.01 4.91
CA ILE A 8 -40.49 14.67 3.60
C ILE A 8 -41.41 14.03 2.55
N TYR A 9 -41.57 12.71 2.62
CA TYR A 9 -42.45 11.96 1.72
C TYR A 9 -43.93 12.28 1.98
N GLU A 10 -44.36 12.30 3.24
CA GLU A 10 -45.72 12.67 3.64
C GLU A 10 -46.09 14.11 3.24
N ALA A 11 -45.18 15.07 3.46
CA ALA A 11 -45.41 16.46 3.07
C ALA A 11 -45.52 16.64 1.54
N SER A 12 -44.79 15.83 0.77
CA SER A 12 -44.84 15.88 -0.70
C SER A 12 -46.11 15.22 -1.25
N LEU A 13 -46.58 14.15 -0.61
CA LEU A 13 -47.87 13.52 -0.91
C LEU A 13 -49.04 14.49 -0.66
N LEU A 14 -49.05 15.15 0.51
CA LEU A 14 -50.09 16.10 0.88
C LEU A 14 -50.17 17.28 -0.12
N HIS A 15 -49.02 17.73 -0.61
CA HIS A 15 -48.96 18.80 -1.61
C HIS A 15 -49.53 18.37 -2.97
N MET A 16 -49.15 17.18 -3.45
CA MET A 16 -49.72 16.62 -4.70
C MET A 16 -51.22 16.39 -4.60
N GLU A 17 -51.72 15.97 -3.43
CA GLU A 17 -53.15 15.82 -3.15
C GLU A 17 -53.91 17.16 -3.29
N ARG A 18 -53.34 18.26 -2.78
CA ARG A 18 -53.94 19.60 -2.87
C ARG A 18 -53.99 20.11 -4.32
N VAL A 19 -52.91 19.94 -5.08
CA VAL A 19 -52.87 20.31 -6.51
C VAL A 19 -53.88 19.49 -7.32
N ARG A 20 -54.00 18.19 -7.04
CA ARG A 20 -54.98 17.31 -7.68
C ARG A 20 -56.42 17.78 -7.40
N LYS A 21 -56.75 18.08 -6.14
CA LYS A 21 -58.07 18.57 -5.76
C LYS A 21 -58.39 19.93 -6.40
N ALA A 22 -57.45 20.87 -6.40
CA ALA A 22 -57.63 22.16 -7.07
C ALA A 22 -57.91 22.00 -8.58
N LYS A 23 -57.20 21.08 -9.25
CA LYS A 23 -57.45 20.75 -10.65
C LYS A 23 -58.84 20.13 -10.87
N GLU A 24 -59.32 19.30 -9.95
CA GLU A 24 -60.65 18.71 -10.02
C GLU A 24 -61.76 19.77 -9.86
N THR A 25 -61.64 20.65 -8.86
CA THR A 25 -62.57 21.76 -8.63
C THR A 25 -62.62 22.69 -9.83
N LEU A 26 -61.47 23.04 -10.41
CA LEU A 26 -61.40 23.88 -11.61
C LEU A 26 -62.18 23.27 -12.79
N ASN A 27 -62.04 21.96 -13.01
CA ASN A 27 -62.67 21.28 -14.15
C ASN A 27 -64.15 20.95 -13.93
N LYS A 28 -64.55 20.59 -12.71
CA LYS A 28 -65.90 20.09 -12.41
C LYS A 28 -66.86 21.19 -11.97
N GLU A 29 -66.36 22.26 -11.35
CA GLU A 29 -67.21 23.29 -10.73
C GLU A 29 -67.03 24.64 -11.42
N ILE A 30 -65.79 25.12 -11.52
CA ILE A 30 -65.50 26.46 -12.02
C ILE A 30 -65.74 26.54 -13.53
N LYS A 31 -65.27 25.56 -14.31
CA LYS A 31 -65.41 25.56 -15.77
C LYS A 31 -66.89 25.57 -16.24
N PRO A 32 -67.80 24.70 -15.74
CA PRO A 32 -69.21 24.78 -16.12
C PRO A 32 -69.90 26.08 -15.68
N ALA A 33 -69.62 26.56 -14.47
CA ALA A 33 -70.19 27.80 -13.95
C ALA A 33 -69.75 29.02 -14.78
N LEU A 34 -68.48 29.04 -15.21
CA LEU A 34 -67.94 30.08 -16.06
C LEU A 34 -68.55 30.05 -17.47
N CYS A 35 -68.73 28.87 -18.07
CA CYS A 35 -69.41 28.73 -19.36
C CYS A 35 -70.84 29.31 -19.32
N TYR A 36 -71.58 29.06 -18.24
CA TYR A 36 -72.91 29.63 -18.04
C TYR A 36 -72.87 31.15 -17.86
N ALA A 37 -71.94 31.67 -17.05
CA ALA A 37 -71.84 33.09 -16.75
C ALA A 37 -71.41 33.92 -17.98
N LEU A 38 -70.51 33.41 -18.81
CA LEU A 38 -70.03 34.09 -20.03
C LEU A 38 -71.14 34.39 -21.03
N GLU A 39 -72.18 33.55 -21.10
CA GLU A 39 -73.31 33.71 -22.03
C GLU A 39 -74.40 34.66 -21.51
N ARG A 40 -74.46 34.91 -20.19
CA ARG A 40 -75.62 35.56 -19.55
C ARG A 40 -75.30 36.76 -18.68
N ASP A 41 -74.19 36.74 -17.97
CA ASP A 41 -73.81 37.80 -17.05
C ASP A 41 -72.27 37.97 -17.00
N PRO A 42 -71.72 38.91 -17.78
CA PRO A 42 -70.29 39.20 -17.80
C PRO A 42 -69.71 39.59 -16.42
N ARG A 43 -70.51 40.16 -15.50
CA ARG A 43 -70.04 40.52 -14.15
C ARG A 43 -69.81 39.27 -13.32
N MET A 44 -70.77 38.34 -13.35
CA MET A 44 -70.65 37.04 -12.69
C MET A 44 -69.45 36.24 -13.24
N ALA A 45 -69.23 36.27 -14.56
CA ALA A 45 -68.07 35.62 -15.17
C ALA A 45 -66.75 36.24 -14.65
N SER A 46 -66.69 37.57 -14.53
CA SER A 46 -65.54 38.26 -13.97
C SER A 46 -65.27 37.89 -12.52
N GLU A 47 -66.29 37.79 -11.68
CA GLU A 47 -66.14 37.39 -10.26
C GLU A 47 -65.64 35.95 -10.12
N ILE A 48 -66.18 35.02 -10.92
CA ILE A 48 -65.73 33.61 -10.96
C ILE A 48 -64.26 33.54 -11.37
N ILE A 49 -63.87 34.28 -12.41
CA ILE A 49 -62.48 34.37 -12.88
C ILE A 49 -61.58 34.94 -11.76
N SER A 50 -61.91 36.10 -11.20
CA SER A 50 -61.09 36.74 -10.18
C SER A 50 -60.87 35.85 -8.97
N LYS A 51 -61.91 35.14 -8.50
CA LYS A 51 -61.79 34.19 -7.40
C LYS A 51 -60.91 32.98 -7.75
N ALA A 52 -61.13 32.36 -8.91
CA ALA A 52 -60.35 31.22 -9.37
C ALA A 52 -58.87 31.57 -9.56
N PHE A 53 -58.57 32.72 -10.16
CA PHE A 53 -57.20 33.19 -10.33
C PHE A 53 -56.55 33.54 -8.99
N GLY A 54 -57.27 34.14 -8.04
CA GLY A 54 -56.77 34.40 -6.69
C GLY A 54 -56.34 33.11 -5.98
N GLU A 55 -57.20 32.09 -5.97
CA GLU A 55 -56.90 30.79 -5.33
C GLU A 55 -55.71 30.07 -5.98
N VAL A 56 -55.57 30.16 -7.32
CA VAL A 56 -54.41 29.61 -8.04
C VAL A 56 -53.12 30.36 -7.69
N LEU A 57 -53.16 31.70 -7.63
CA LEU A 57 -51.99 32.51 -7.26
C LEU A 57 -51.54 32.22 -5.82
N ASP A 58 -52.48 32.06 -4.89
CA ASP A 58 -52.17 31.70 -3.50
C ASP A 58 -51.49 30.32 -3.40
N LEU A 59 -52.02 29.33 -4.13
CA LEU A 59 -51.41 27.99 -4.21
C LEU A 59 -49.99 28.03 -4.79
N ILE A 60 -49.77 28.81 -5.86
CA ILE A 60 -48.45 29.01 -6.46
C ILE A 60 -47.50 29.66 -5.45
N ALA A 61 -47.93 30.73 -4.77
CA ALA A 61 -47.11 31.43 -3.79
C ALA A 61 -46.79 30.57 -2.55
N GLU A 62 -47.69 29.68 -2.12
CA GLU A 62 -47.42 28.70 -1.06
C GLU A 62 -46.39 27.64 -1.51
N THR A 63 -46.55 27.15 -2.74
CA THR A 63 -45.63 26.17 -3.35
C THR A 63 -44.22 26.73 -3.48
N ASP A 64 -44.11 27.95 -4.03
CA ASP A 64 -42.84 28.61 -4.27
C ASP A 64 -42.07 28.87 -2.96
N ARG A 65 -42.76 29.37 -1.93
CA ARG A 65 -42.16 29.54 -0.59
C ARG A 65 -41.67 28.22 0.02
N SER A 66 -42.43 27.14 -0.14
CA SER A 66 -42.05 25.82 0.35
C SER A 66 -40.82 25.28 -0.38
N LEU A 67 -40.77 25.44 -1.70
CA LEU A 67 -39.61 25.05 -2.52
C LEU A 67 -38.37 25.88 -2.16
N ALA A 68 -38.50 27.19 -2.01
CA ALA A 68 -37.40 28.07 -1.61
C ALA A 68 -36.78 27.63 -0.28
N LYS A 69 -37.61 27.29 0.72
CA LYS A 69 -37.14 26.78 2.01
C LYS A 69 -36.40 25.45 1.87
N ARG A 70 -36.91 24.51 1.08
CA ARG A 70 -36.25 23.22 0.84
C ARG A 70 -34.91 23.38 0.13
N ILE A 71 -34.83 24.29 -0.84
CA ILE A 71 -33.59 24.62 -1.55
C ILE A 71 -32.55 25.17 -0.58
N GLU A 72 -32.96 26.07 0.33
CA GLU A 72 -32.07 26.62 1.36
C GLU A 72 -31.55 25.53 2.32
N GLU A 73 -32.43 24.66 2.81
CA GLU A 73 -32.06 23.54 3.68
C GLU A 73 -31.08 22.57 3.00
N LEU A 74 -31.30 22.27 1.71
CA LEU A 74 -30.40 21.43 0.91
C LEU A 74 -29.05 22.11 0.70
N SER A 75 -29.04 23.40 0.35
CA SER A 75 -27.80 24.17 0.17
C SER A 75 -26.93 24.17 1.43
N GLU A 76 -27.56 24.29 2.59
CA GLU A 76 -26.84 24.26 3.86
C GLU A 76 -26.34 22.86 4.23
N ALA A 77 -27.09 21.82 3.89
CA ALA A 77 -26.63 20.44 4.03
C ALA A 77 -25.43 20.14 3.11
N ASP A 78 -25.47 20.60 1.85
CA ASP A 78 -24.39 20.43 0.88
C ASP A 78 -23.11 21.13 1.34
N LYS A 79 -23.20 22.35 1.88
CA LYS A 79 -22.05 23.06 2.48
C LYS A 79 -21.43 22.27 3.63
N LYS A 80 -22.25 21.70 4.53
CA LYS A 80 -21.75 20.89 5.65
C LYS A 80 -21.06 19.62 5.18
N ILE A 81 -21.59 18.98 4.14
CA ILE A 81 -20.97 17.80 3.53
C ILE A 81 -19.64 18.18 2.87
N ALA A 82 -19.60 19.27 2.11
CA ALA A 82 -18.38 19.76 1.46
C ALA A 82 -17.26 20.02 2.48
N ASN A 83 -17.57 20.71 3.58
CA ASN A 83 -16.59 20.96 4.64
C ASN A 83 -16.07 19.66 5.27
N ARG A 84 -16.95 18.69 5.54
CA ARG A 84 -16.54 17.37 6.06
C ARG A 84 -15.67 16.60 5.08
N ILE A 85 -15.95 16.67 3.78
CA ILE A 85 -15.12 16.04 2.75
C ILE A 85 -13.72 16.64 2.73
N GLU A 86 -13.61 17.97 2.88
CA GLU A 86 -12.33 18.67 2.95
C GLU A 86 -11.54 18.28 4.20
N GLU A 87 -12.18 18.27 5.37
CA GLU A 87 -11.57 17.82 6.64
C GLU A 87 -11.03 16.38 6.53
N LEU A 88 -11.85 15.46 6.01
CA LEU A 88 -11.46 14.06 5.83
C LEU A 88 -10.31 13.92 4.83
N SER A 89 -10.33 14.69 3.74
CA SER A 89 -9.27 14.69 2.74
C SER A 89 -7.94 15.18 3.33
N ASN A 90 -7.98 16.20 4.18
CA ASN A 90 -6.81 16.68 4.91
C ASN A 90 -6.25 15.62 5.88
N GLU A 91 -7.12 14.92 6.59
CA GLU A 91 -6.72 13.88 7.54
C GLU A 91 -6.13 12.64 6.82
N VAL A 92 -6.74 12.21 5.71
CA VAL A 92 -6.20 11.15 4.85
C VAL A 92 -4.81 11.52 4.35
N ASN A 93 -4.63 12.75 3.84
CA ASN A 93 -3.33 13.22 3.38
C ASN A 93 -2.28 13.25 4.50
N ARG A 94 -2.68 13.61 5.73
CA ARG A 94 -1.81 13.59 6.90
C ARG A 94 -1.36 12.17 7.23
N ILE A 95 -2.29 11.22 7.26
CA ILE A 95 -2.02 9.81 7.52
C ILE A 95 -1.10 9.23 6.44
N SER A 96 -1.35 9.51 5.16
CA SER A 96 -0.50 9.03 4.06
C SER A 96 0.96 9.48 4.21
N ARG A 97 1.22 10.71 4.66
CA ARG A 97 2.59 11.19 4.93
C ARG A 97 3.26 10.40 6.07
N VAL A 98 2.54 10.20 7.18
CA VAL A 98 3.05 9.44 8.34
C VAL A 98 3.39 8.00 7.93
N VAL A 99 2.51 7.35 7.18
CA VAL A 99 2.75 5.99 6.66
C VAL A 99 3.99 5.95 5.76
N GLY A 100 4.18 6.94 4.89
CA GLY A 100 5.37 7.04 4.04
C GLY A 100 6.67 7.19 4.85
N THR A 101 6.67 8.01 5.89
CA THR A 101 7.82 8.17 6.80
C THR A 101 8.11 6.88 7.57
N LEU A 102 7.07 6.19 8.05
CA LEU A 102 7.21 4.93 8.77
C LEU A 102 7.78 3.84 7.87
N ALA A 103 7.26 3.67 6.65
CA ALA A 103 7.79 2.70 5.69
C ALA A 103 9.28 2.93 5.38
N SER A 104 9.68 4.19 5.23
CA SER A 104 11.09 4.56 5.02
C SER A 104 11.96 4.21 6.23
N THR A 105 11.44 4.41 7.44
CA THR A 105 12.13 4.10 8.69
C THR A 105 12.29 2.60 8.88
N VAL A 106 11.21 1.83 8.67
CA VAL A 106 11.23 0.37 8.71
C VAL A 106 12.23 -0.18 7.70
N GLY A 107 12.22 0.31 6.45
CA GLY A 107 13.19 -0.13 5.45
C GLY A 107 14.65 0.20 5.80
N ARG A 108 14.90 1.28 6.58
CA ARG A 108 16.25 1.57 7.10
C ARG A 108 16.63 0.64 8.26
N LEU A 109 15.68 0.31 9.13
CA LEU A 109 15.90 -0.61 10.25
C LEU A 109 16.18 -2.03 9.73
N ASP A 110 15.39 -2.49 8.77
CA ASP A 110 15.56 -3.79 8.10
C ASP A 110 16.99 -3.96 7.55
N ARG A 111 17.46 -3.00 6.74
CA ARG A 111 18.86 -3.01 6.24
C ARG A 111 19.92 -3.03 7.34
N ARG A 112 19.70 -2.31 8.44
CA ARG A 112 20.64 -2.30 9.58
C ARG A 112 20.62 -3.62 10.31
N TYR A 113 19.44 -4.20 10.51
CA TYR A 113 19.26 -5.49 11.15
C TYR A 113 19.95 -6.59 10.34
N SER A 114 19.73 -6.63 9.01
CA SER A 114 20.40 -7.60 8.16
C SER A 114 21.93 -7.49 8.24
N LYS A 115 22.46 -6.27 8.29
CA LYS A 115 23.91 -6.09 8.40
C LYS A 115 24.46 -6.51 9.76
N LEU A 116 23.69 -6.36 10.83
CA LEU A 116 24.10 -6.81 12.17
C LEU A 116 24.16 -8.34 12.23
N GLU A 117 23.16 -9.05 11.69
CA GLU A 117 23.17 -10.51 11.65
C GLU A 117 24.33 -11.06 10.81
N GLU A 118 24.64 -10.45 9.66
CA GLU A 118 25.83 -10.81 8.86
C GLU A 118 27.14 -10.60 9.65
N ILE A 119 27.25 -9.51 10.43
CA ILE A 119 28.42 -9.22 11.28
C ILE A 119 28.54 -10.25 12.40
N GLU A 120 27.44 -10.60 13.05
CA GLU A 120 27.41 -11.60 14.12
C GLU A 120 27.77 -12.99 13.60
N LEU A 121 27.22 -13.37 12.45
CA LEU A 121 27.53 -14.64 11.80
C LEU A 121 29.03 -14.71 11.40
N ARG A 122 29.57 -13.61 10.87
CA ARG A 122 31.01 -13.49 10.57
C ARG A 122 31.87 -13.63 11.83
N GLY A 123 31.52 -12.94 12.92
CA GLY A 123 32.27 -13.02 14.18
C GLY A 123 32.22 -14.42 14.79
N THR A 124 31.08 -15.10 14.66
CA THR A 124 30.96 -16.52 15.07
C THR A 124 31.89 -17.41 14.25
N LEU A 125 31.92 -17.24 12.93
CA LEU A 125 32.81 -17.98 12.04
C LEU A 125 34.29 -17.72 12.37
N GLU A 126 34.67 -16.45 12.56
CA GLU A 126 36.03 -16.03 12.92
C GLU A 126 36.51 -16.68 14.22
N ASN A 127 35.68 -16.64 15.28
CA ASN A 127 35.99 -17.29 16.55
C ASN A 127 36.18 -18.81 16.43
N MET A 128 35.35 -19.46 15.60
CA MET A 128 35.47 -20.89 15.34
C MET A 128 36.71 -21.24 14.51
N CYS A 129 37.04 -20.44 13.49
CA CYS A 129 38.27 -20.56 12.72
C CYS A 129 39.48 -20.51 13.65
N PHE A 130 39.58 -19.45 14.47
CA PHE A 130 40.67 -19.25 15.41
C PHE A 130 40.83 -20.43 16.37
N SER A 131 39.73 -20.89 16.97
CA SER A 131 39.72 -22.01 17.92
C SER A 131 40.16 -23.34 17.29
N ARG A 132 40.13 -23.45 15.96
CA ARG A 132 40.55 -24.64 15.21
C ARG A 132 41.85 -24.43 14.46
N GLY A 133 42.57 -23.33 14.66
CA GLY A 133 43.86 -23.05 14.01
C GLY A 133 43.73 -22.73 12.52
N PHE A 134 42.65 -22.04 12.14
CA PHE A 134 42.52 -21.34 10.86
C PHE A 134 42.58 -19.83 11.11
N GLU A 135 43.19 -19.13 10.18
CA GLU A 135 43.20 -17.66 10.13
C GLU A 135 42.07 -17.20 9.21
N MET A 136 41.42 -16.10 9.57
CA MET A 136 40.33 -15.51 8.80
C MET A 136 40.57 -14.02 8.62
N ASP A 137 40.78 -13.63 7.37
CA ASP A 137 40.97 -12.23 6.98
C ASP A 137 39.71 -11.68 6.31
N ARG A 138 39.61 -10.35 6.28
CA ARG A 138 38.68 -9.66 5.38
C ARG A 138 39.13 -9.98 3.96
N GLY A 139 38.28 -10.62 3.16
CA GLY A 139 38.61 -11.25 1.88
C GLY A 139 39.00 -10.31 0.73
N PHE A 140 39.88 -9.36 1.00
CA PHE A 140 40.55 -8.52 0.04
C PHE A 140 41.63 -9.33 -0.69
N ILE A 141 41.51 -9.40 -2.01
CA ILE A 141 42.44 -10.16 -2.85
C ILE A 141 43.54 -9.24 -3.40
N ALA A 142 43.12 -8.19 -4.12
CA ALA A 142 44.01 -7.18 -4.68
C ALA A 142 43.22 -5.92 -5.04
N ARG A 143 43.92 -4.79 -5.20
CA ARG A 143 43.29 -3.52 -5.58
C ARG A 143 42.60 -3.66 -6.95
N GLY A 144 41.33 -3.29 -7.01
CA GLY A 144 40.52 -3.36 -8.25
C GLY A 144 40.02 -4.76 -8.61
N LYS A 145 40.30 -5.78 -7.79
CA LYS A 145 39.73 -7.13 -7.94
C LYS A 145 38.50 -7.29 -7.02
N PRO A 146 37.60 -8.23 -7.34
CA PRO A 146 36.50 -8.59 -6.44
C PRO A 146 37.02 -9.01 -5.06
N ALA A 147 36.20 -8.80 -4.04
CA ALA A 147 36.46 -9.23 -2.68
C ALA A 147 35.32 -10.14 -2.19
N VAL A 148 35.58 -10.85 -1.10
CA VAL A 148 34.60 -11.65 -0.37
C VAL A 148 34.56 -11.20 1.09
N ASP A 149 33.53 -11.60 1.82
CA ASP A 149 33.40 -11.24 3.24
C ASP A 149 34.48 -11.88 4.12
N ALA A 150 34.91 -13.10 3.78
CA ALA A 150 35.99 -13.78 4.47
C ALA A 150 36.89 -14.61 3.56
N LEU A 151 38.20 -14.51 3.78
CA LEU A 151 39.22 -15.41 3.27
C LEU A 151 39.73 -16.24 4.44
N ILE A 152 39.58 -17.56 4.38
CA ILE A 152 40.04 -18.46 5.44
C ILE A 152 41.26 -19.21 4.93
N THR A 153 42.33 -19.19 5.71
CA THR A 153 43.58 -19.89 5.40
C THR A 153 44.06 -20.70 6.61
N GLY A 154 44.88 -21.72 6.35
CA GLY A 154 45.52 -22.49 7.41
C GLY A 154 45.55 -23.98 7.09
N LYS A 155 46.53 -24.68 7.67
CA LYS A 155 46.70 -26.13 7.50
C LYS A 155 46.73 -26.59 6.03
N GLY A 156 47.28 -25.76 5.15
CA GLY A 156 47.39 -26.03 3.70
C GLY A 156 46.07 -25.90 2.92
N VAL A 157 45.04 -25.27 3.51
CA VAL A 157 43.73 -25.04 2.90
C VAL A 157 43.49 -23.54 2.71
N VAL A 158 42.85 -23.18 1.61
CA VAL A 158 42.33 -21.83 1.32
C VAL A 158 40.84 -21.93 0.99
N ALA A 159 40.01 -21.11 1.62
CA ALA A 159 38.59 -20.99 1.28
C ALA A 159 38.13 -19.54 1.21
N LEU A 160 37.18 -19.29 0.31
CA LEU A 160 36.50 -18.00 0.19
C LEU A 160 35.06 -18.13 0.67
N VAL A 161 34.59 -17.16 1.43
CA VAL A 161 33.24 -17.15 2.00
C VAL A 161 32.57 -15.82 1.68
N GLU A 162 31.40 -15.90 1.04
CA GLU A 162 30.44 -14.80 0.96
C GLU A 162 29.38 -15.01 2.05
N ILE A 163 29.07 -13.96 2.81
CA ILE A 163 28.08 -13.98 3.88
C ILE A 163 26.88 -13.14 3.46
N ALA A 164 25.70 -13.73 3.48
CA ALA A 164 24.49 -13.04 3.02
C ALA A 164 23.30 -13.35 3.93
N MET A 165 22.26 -12.50 3.88
CA MET A 165 21.00 -12.78 4.57
C MET A 165 20.39 -14.12 4.11
N ARG A 166 19.98 -14.22 2.83
CA ARG A 166 19.51 -15.47 2.20
C ARG A 166 20.43 -15.96 1.10
N GLY A 167 21.34 -15.12 0.63
CA GLY A 167 22.11 -15.39 -0.58
C GLY A 167 21.28 -15.29 -1.87
N SER A 168 21.98 -15.11 -2.98
CA SER A 168 21.38 -14.92 -4.29
C SER A 168 22.31 -15.35 -5.39
N SER A 169 21.76 -15.43 -6.60
CA SER A 169 22.54 -15.60 -7.83
C SER A 169 23.63 -14.54 -8.03
N LYS A 170 23.51 -13.35 -7.44
CA LYS A 170 24.54 -12.31 -7.50
C LYS A 170 25.73 -12.66 -6.60
N ASP A 171 25.45 -13.15 -5.40
CA ASP A 171 26.45 -13.50 -4.39
C ASP A 171 27.30 -14.68 -4.87
N ILE A 172 26.66 -15.70 -5.47
CA ILE A 172 27.36 -16.81 -6.13
C ILE A 172 28.31 -16.29 -7.23
N ARG A 173 27.83 -15.37 -8.10
CA ARG A 173 28.68 -14.82 -9.16
C ARG A 173 29.84 -13.99 -8.61
N GLN A 174 29.62 -13.24 -7.53
CA GLN A 174 30.67 -12.48 -6.87
C GLN A 174 31.75 -13.42 -6.32
N LEU A 175 31.34 -14.46 -5.60
CA LEU A 175 32.22 -15.47 -5.04
C LEU A 175 33.04 -16.19 -6.12
N LEU A 176 32.42 -16.58 -7.25
CA LEU A 176 33.13 -17.19 -8.38
C LEU A 176 34.12 -16.23 -9.05
N ARG A 177 33.76 -14.94 -9.18
CA ARG A 177 34.67 -13.92 -9.72
C ARG A 177 35.86 -13.68 -8.78
N ALA A 178 35.61 -13.65 -7.48
CA ALA A 178 36.66 -13.54 -6.47
C ALA A 178 37.56 -14.78 -6.49
N SER A 179 37.00 -15.99 -6.62
CA SER A 179 37.79 -17.22 -6.76
C SER A 179 38.76 -17.17 -7.94
N LYS A 180 38.29 -16.73 -9.12
CA LYS A 180 39.14 -16.57 -10.31
C LYS A 180 40.23 -15.51 -10.07
N ALA A 181 39.87 -14.37 -9.50
CA ALA A 181 40.83 -13.32 -9.17
C ALA A 181 41.88 -13.79 -8.15
N TYR A 182 41.49 -14.59 -7.16
CA TYR A 182 42.39 -15.15 -6.17
C TYR A 182 43.42 -16.07 -6.84
N GLU A 183 42.96 -16.97 -7.71
CA GLU A 183 43.83 -17.90 -8.45
C GLU A 183 44.80 -17.16 -9.39
N GLU A 184 44.32 -16.13 -10.10
CA GLU A 184 45.16 -15.29 -10.96
C GLU A 184 46.31 -14.63 -10.20
N VAL A 185 46.03 -14.10 -9.00
CA VAL A 185 46.99 -13.35 -8.18
C VAL A 185 47.94 -14.29 -7.43
N ASN A 186 47.39 -15.31 -6.77
CA ASN A 186 48.14 -16.16 -5.84
C ASN A 186 48.67 -17.45 -6.48
N LYS A 187 48.30 -17.74 -7.74
CA LYS A 187 48.66 -18.98 -8.46
C LYS A 187 48.23 -20.27 -7.75
N VAL A 188 47.26 -20.14 -6.84
CA VAL A 188 46.67 -21.22 -6.06
C VAL A 188 45.15 -21.08 -6.16
N LYS A 189 44.49 -22.17 -6.56
CA LYS A 189 43.02 -22.22 -6.56
C LYS A 189 42.51 -22.41 -5.12
N PRO A 190 41.47 -21.67 -4.69
CA PRO A 190 40.80 -21.97 -3.41
C PRO A 190 40.29 -23.42 -3.38
N ASP A 191 40.49 -24.10 -2.25
CA ASP A 191 40.06 -25.48 -2.05
C ASP A 191 38.53 -25.58 -1.84
N ALA A 192 37.89 -24.52 -1.35
CA ALA A 192 36.44 -24.45 -1.17
C ALA A 192 35.89 -23.03 -1.32
N LEU A 193 34.64 -22.95 -1.76
CA LEU A 193 33.84 -21.73 -1.86
C LEU A 193 32.57 -21.90 -1.04
N PHE A 194 32.26 -20.97 -0.15
CA PHE A 194 31.08 -21.02 0.70
C PHE A 194 30.18 -19.82 0.48
N LEU A 195 28.88 -20.09 0.39
CA LEU A 195 27.82 -19.11 0.59
C LEU A 195 27.22 -19.40 1.97
N LEU A 196 27.60 -18.60 2.97
CA LEU A 196 27.15 -18.73 4.34
C LEU A 196 25.97 -17.79 4.59
N CYS A 197 24.78 -18.35 4.78
CA CYS A 197 23.57 -17.56 4.92
C CYS A 197 23.08 -17.46 6.37
N VAL A 198 22.46 -16.34 6.73
CA VAL A 198 21.76 -16.18 8.01
C VAL A 198 20.45 -16.96 8.00
N GLU A 199 19.70 -16.83 6.92
CA GLU A 199 18.41 -17.47 6.64
C GLU A 199 18.52 -18.45 5.47
N GLU A 200 17.51 -19.30 5.33
CA GLU A 200 17.46 -20.30 4.26
C GLU A 200 17.37 -19.64 2.87
N PRO A 201 18.30 -19.94 1.94
CA PRO A 201 18.22 -19.53 0.56
C PRO A 201 17.05 -20.19 -0.18
N ASP A 202 16.59 -19.56 -1.26
CA ASP A 202 15.63 -20.21 -2.16
C ASP A 202 16.26 -21.39 -2.92
N GLU A 203 15.43 -22.36 -3.32
CA GLU A 203 15.90 -23.58 -4.00
C GLU A 203 16.70 -23.31 -5.28
N LEU A 204 16.36 -22.26 -6.03
CA LEU A 204 17.06 -21.95 -7.28
C LEU A 204 18.48 -21.45 -6.99
N THR A 205 18.64 -20.66 -5.93
CA THR A 205 19.95 -20.23 -5.43
C THR A 205 20.78 -21.43 -4.98
N VAL A 206 20.21 -22.38 -4.23
CA VAL A 206 20.91 -23.61 -3.81
C VAL A 206 21.34 -24.45 -5.01
N LYS A 207 20.41 -24.80 -5.91
CA LYS A 207 20.70 -25.60 -7.13
C LYS A 207 21.78 -24.95 -7.99
N ARG A 208 21.77 -23.62 -8.10
CA ARG A 208 22.80 -22.89 -8.83
C ARG A 208 24.15 -22.96 -8.14
N ALA A 209 24.21 -22.76 -6.83
CA ALA A 209 25.44 -22.83 -6.07
C ALA A 209 26.08 -24.22 -6.19
N GLU A 210 25.29 -25.28 -6.02
CA GLU A 210 25.73 -26.67 -6.17
C GLU A 210 26.34 -26.93 -7.55
N LYS A 211 25.65 -26.49 -8.62
CA LYS A 211 26.14 -26.64 -10.00
C LYS A 211 27.51 -25.98 -10.22
N GLU A 212 27.80 -24.89 -9.51
CA GLU A 212 29.04 -24.12 -9.63
C GLU A 212 30.11 -24.54 -8.59
N GLY A 213 29.84 -25.59 -7.80
CA GLY A 213 30.76 -26.05 -6.75
C GLY A 213 30.85 -25.13 -5.53
N VAL A 214 29.83 -24.31 -5.29
CA VAL A 214 29.71 -23.46 -4.10
C VAL A 214 28.90 -24.20 -3.04
N ILE A 215 29.48 -24.33 -1.86
CA ILE A 215 28.85 -24.99 -0.71
C ILE A 215 27.95 -23.97 -0.01
N VAL A 216 26.67 -24.27 0.09
CA VAL A 216 25.70 -23.42 0.78
C VAL A 216 25.46 -23.98 2.17
N THR A 217 25.55 -23.13 3.19
CA THR A 217 25.24 -23.53 4.57
C THR A 217 24.73 -22.33 5.37
N MET A 218 23.98 -22.60 6.43
CA MET A 218 23.58 -21.58 7.41
C MET A 218 24.36 -21.71 8.72
N ARG A 219 25.37 -22.59 8.76
CA ARG A 219 26.03 -23.01 9.99
C ARG A 219 27.54 -22.84 9.87
N PRO A 220 28.14 -21.87 10.60
CA PRO A 220 29.59 -21.69 10.61
C PRO A 220 30.37 -22.98 10.94
N GLY A 221 29.84 -23.81 11.83
CA GLY A 221 30.45 -25.11 12.16
C GLY A 221 30.55 -26.09 10.98
N GLU A 222 29.69 -25.99 9.97
CA GLU A 222 29.79 -26.83 8.76
C GLU A 222 30.92 -26.37 7.84
N VAL A 223 31.17 -25.06 7.77
CA VAL A 223 32.35 -24.50 7.10
C VAL A 223 33.60 -25.11 7.71
N ILE A 224 33.75 -25.00 9.03
CA ILE A 224 34.91 -25.52 9.77
C ILE A 224 35.10 -27.03 9.56
N ARG A 225 34.04 -27.84 9.71
CA ARG A 225 34.10 -29.29 9.49
C ARG A 225 34.53 -29.64 8.07
N THR A 226 34.15 -28.83 7.09
CA THR A 226 34.54 -29.03 5.70
C THR A 226 36.03 -28.71 5.51
N LEU A 227 36.51 -27.60 6.07
CA LEU A 227 37.94 -27.24 6.01
C LEU A 227 38.84 -28.29 6.67
N GLU A 228 38.42 -28.85 7.81
CA GLU A 228 39.18 -29.91 8.50
C GLU A 228 39.31 -31.18 7.65
N LYS A 229 38.30 -31.51 6.83
CA LYS A 229 38.34 -32.64 5.90
C LYS A 229 39.22 -32.39 4.68
N LEU A 230 39.34 -31.13 4.25
CA LEU A 230 40.16 -30.71 3.11
C LEU A 230 41.65 -30.55 3.48
N ARG A 231 41.99 -30.65 4.77
CA ARG A 231 43.36 -30.54 5.27
C ARG A 231 44.30 -31.44 4.49
N LYS A 232 45.35 -30.85 3.91
CA LYS A 232 46.44 -31.59 3.28
C LYS A 232 47.42 -32.07 4.37
N PRO A 233 47.95 -33.29 4.28
CA PRO A 233 49.00 -33.74 5.20
C PRO A 233 50.20 -32.79 5.10
N ALA A 234 50.85 -32.53 6.24
CA ALA A 234 52.09 -31.76 6.24
C ALA A 234 53.15 -32.55 5.47
N VAL A 235 53.71 -31.94 4.42
CA VAL A 235 54.87 -32.47 3.67
C VAL A 235 56.12 -32.23 4.50
#